data_AF-X0ZFI1-F1
#
_entry.id   AF-X0ZFI1-F1
#
_cell.length_a   1.000
_cell.length_b   1.000
_cell.length_c   1.000
_cell.angle_alpha   90.00
_cell.angle_beta   90.00
_cell.angle_gamma   90.00
#
_symmetry.space_group_name_H-M   'P 1'
#
loop_
_entity.id
_entity.type
_entity.pdbx_description
1 polymer ?
#
loop_
_entity_poly.entity_id
_entity_poly.type
_entity_poly.pdbx_seq_one_letter_code
_entity_poly.pdbx_strand_id
1 'polypeptide(L)'
;SPQDALELAQGEAGIVAAAEKKGIDDILYLAEHVEKVVAAQKKIRMALLKLAQSGDWIVFGDAKSSKAELGFAGAMRIGSTLGVSFTNWSAEKERGTDVNGEWYRWNFECDAAYKNRIVRVYGRAASRDKFFGKAYGKYKELHDIDEGNIKMAARRGAMKEGVKVLFGLHHQNPNELKDFGIGLDYAGGHAFQSSQEQVTEVKSHKITIATSTKMESKQGGSAQVDAVSFQGGGRHGVYDVRY
;
A
#
# COMPACT_ATOMS: atom_id res chain seq x y z
N SER A 1 20.12 -34.91 15.87
CA SER A 1 18.78 -34.59 16.39
C SER A 1 18.16 -33.60 15.42
N PRO A 2 16.97 -33.83 14.86
CA PRO A 2 16.38 -32.96 13.85
C PRO A 2 15.65 -31.81 14.55
N GLN A 3 16.35 -30.72 14.87
CA GLN A 3 15.77 -29.52 15.48
C GLN A 3 16.40 -28.21 14.98
N ASP A 4 16.81 -28.14 13.71
CA ASP A 4 17.04 -26.85 13.04
C ASP A 4 15.86 -26.58 12.11
N ALA A 5 14.68 -26.40 12.70
CA ALA A 5 13.56 -25.82 12.00
C ALA A 5 13.78 -24.30 11.94
N LEU A 6 13.99 -23.77 10.73
CA LEU A 6 13.83 -22.34 10.47
C LEU A 6 12.40 -21.96 10.86
N GLU A 7 12.24 -21.37 12.03
CA GLU A 7 11.02 -20.72 12.46
C GLU A 7 10.88 -19.43 11.64
N LEU A 8 10.27 -19.55 10.46
CA LEU A 8 9.80 -18.39 9.70
C LEU A 8 8.71 -17.73 10.55
N ALA A 9 8.97 -16.49 10.97
CA ALA A 9 7.96 -15.66 11.60
C ALA A 9 6.71 -15.62 10.70
N GLN A 10 5.56 -15.87 11.30
CA GLN A 10 4.26 -15.77 10.63
C GLN A 10 4.12 -14.38 10.02
N GLY A 11 3.93 -14.30 8.69
CA GLY A 11 3.61 -13.06 8.00
C GLY A 11 4.52 -12.63 6.84
N GLU A 12 5.62 -13.35 6.56
CA GLU A 12 6.50 -12.99 5.44
C GLU A 12 6.43 -13.99 4.28
N ALA A 13 6.12 -13.48 3.08
CA ALA A 13 6.21 -14.27 1.85
C ALA A 13 7.68 -14.51 1.48
N GLY A 14 8.05 -15.76 1.18
CA GLY A 14 9.46 -16.11 0.99
C GLY A 14 9.68 -17.41 0.22
N ILE A 15 10.92 -17.61 -0.24
CA ILE A 15 11.37 -18.85 -0.87
C ILE A 15 11.75 -19.84 0.24
N VAL A 16 11.16 -21.04 0.21
CA VAL A 16 11.29 -22.03 1.29
C VAL A 16 12.43 -23.04 1.04
N ALA A 17 13.11 -23.00 -0.12
CA ALA A 17 14.19 -23.92 -0.47
C ALA A 17 15.60 -23.33 -0.18
N ALA A 18 16.47 -24.13 0.44
CA ALA A 18 17.84 -23.78 0.80
C ALA A 18 18.72 -23.52 -0.43
N ALA A 19 19.41 -22.37 -0.46
CA ALA A 19 20.36 -22.03 -1.49
C ALA A 19 21.74 -22.65 -1.18
N GLU A 20 22.26 -23.49 -2.07
CA GLU A 20 23.64 -23.96 -2.02
C GLU A 20 24.62 -22.76 -2.16
N LYS A 21 25.76 -22.83 -1.47
CA LYS A 21 26.82 -21.80 -1.58
C LYS A 21 27.43 -21.85 -2.99
N LYS A 22 27.35 -20.74 -3.72
CA LYS A 22 27.96 -20.59 -5.05
C LYS A 22 29.48 -20.45 -4.96
N GLY A 23 30.23 -21.22 -5.74
CA GLY A 23 31.69 -21.14 -5.87
C GLY A 23 32.16 -20.06 -6.86
N ILE A 24 33.48 -19.82 -6.93
CA ILE A 24 34.06 -18.83 -7.87
C ILE A 24 33.77 -19.23 -9.33
N ASP A 25 33.85 -20.52 -9.65
CA ASP A 25 33.56 -21.03 -11.00
C ASP A 25 32.11 -20.76 -11.42
N ASP A 26 31.14 -20.86 -10.49
CA ASP A 26 29.74 -20.52 -10.76
C ASP A 26 29.56 -19.03 -11.10
N ILE A 27 30.35 -18.16 -10.48
CA ILE A 27 30.32 -16.71 -10.71
C ILE A 27 30.90 -16.39 -12.09
N LEU A 28 32.04 -16.99 -12.44
CA LEU A 28 32.66 -16.80 -13.77
C LEU A 28 31.76 -17.32 -14.89
N TYR A 29 31.21 -18.52 -14.71
CA TYR A 29 30.24 -19.08 -15.66
C TYR A 29 29.00 -18.18 -15.82
N LEU A 30 28.46 -17.64 -14.71
CA LEU A 30 27.34 -16.71 -14.78
C LEU A 30 27.71 -15.43 -15.52
N ALA A 31 28.89 -14.85 -15.28
CA ALA A 31 29.34 -13.63 -15.94
C ALA A 31 29.42 -13.80 -17.47
N GLU A 32 29.88 -14.95 -17.95
CA GLU A 32 29.94 -15.26 -19.39
C GLU A 32 28.55 -15.46 -20.04
N HIS A 33 27.55 -15.88 -19.25
CA HIS A 33 26.24 -16.28 -19.76
C HIS A 33 25.10 -15.33 -19.38
N VAL A 34 25.35 -14.32 -18.54
CA VAL A 34 24.32 -13.46 -17.93
C VAL A 34 23.47 -12.76 -18.98
N GLU A 35 24.04 -12.32 -20.10
CA GLU A 35 23.28 -11.65 -21.16
C GLU A 35 22.25 -12.57 -21.82
N LYS A 36 22.61 -13.85 -22.03
CA LYS A 36 21.68 -14.87 -22.55
C LYS A 36 20.55 -15.11 -21.55
N VAL A 37 20.87 -15.14 -20.26
CA VAL A 37 19.88 -15.28 -19.17
C VAL A 37 18.93 -14.08 -19.17
N VAL A 38 19.46 -12.85 -19.23
CA VAL A 38 18.65 -11.62 -19.26
C VAL A 38 17.75 -11.59 -20.50
N ALA A 39 18.27 -11.95 -21.68
CA ALA A 39 17.48 -12.01 -22.90
C ALA A 39 16.34 -13.05 -22.81
N ALA A 40 16.63 -14.23 -22.25
CA ALA A 40 15.62 -15.27 -22.01
C ALA A 40 14.57 -14.79 -20.99
N GLN A 41 14.99 -14.19 -19.88
CA GLN A 41 14.09 -13.63 -18.87
C GLN A 41 13.20 -12.53 -19.44
N LYS A 42 13.74 -11.63 -20.28
CA LYS A 42 12.94 -10.59 -20.95
C LYS A 42 11.88 -11.20 -21.86
N LYS A 43 12.22 -12.22 -22.66
CA LYS A 43 11.26 -12.95 -23.50
C LYS A 43 10.17 -13.62 -22.67
N ILE A 44 10.54 -14.30 -21.58
CA ILE A 44 9.59 -14.93 -20.67
C ILE A 44 8.67 -13.87 -20.05
N ARG A 45 9.23 -12.79 -19.50
CA ARG A 45 8.47 -11.69 -18.91
C ARG A 45 7.48 -11.09 -19.91
N MET A 46 7.92 -10.82 -21.14
CA MET A 46 7.03 -10.32 -22.20
C MET A 46 5.87 -11.27 -22.49
N ALA A 47 6.14 -12.58 -22.59
CA ALA A 47 5.09 -13.57 -22.80
C ALA A 47 4.09 -13.58 -21.63
N LEU A 48 4.59 -13.54 -20.38
CA LEU A 48 3.75 -13.49 -19.18
C LEU A 48 2.85 -12.25 -19.15
N LEU A 49 3.40 -11.08 -19.45
CA LEU A 49 2.65 -9.83 -19.44
C LEU A 49 1.55 -9.84 -20.50
N LYS A 50 1.81 -10.40 -21.68
CA LYS A 50 0.82 -10.54 -22.77
C LYS A 50 -0.29 -11.55 -22.50
N LEU A 51 -0.12 -12.44 -21.52
CA LEU A 51 -1.20 -13.32 -21.10
C LEU A 51 -2.27 -12.53 -20.34
N ALA A 52 -1.92 -11.46 -19.63
CA ALA A 52 -2.88 -10.59 -18.97
C ALA A 52 -3.58 -9.66 -19.98
N GLN A 53 -4.85 -9.35 -19.72
CA GLN A 53 -5.62 -8.40 -20.52
C GLN A 53 -5.44 -6.98 -19.99
N SER A 54 -5.77 -5.97 -20.81
CA SER A 54 -5.75 -4.56 -20.42
C SER A 54 -6.48 -4.26 -19.11
N GLY A 55 -7.68 -4.83 -18.93
CA GLY A 55 -8.50 -4.64 -17.72
C GLY A 55 -8.01 -5.42 -16.49
N ASP A 56 -7.00 -6.27 -16.64
CA ASP A 56 -6.39 -6.98 -15.50
C ASP A 56 -5.42 -6.10 -14.71
N TRP A 57 -5.05 -4.93 -15.23
CA TRP A 57 -4.13 -4.00 -14.60
C TRP A 57 -4.89 -2.87 -13.90
N ILE A 58 -4.41 -2.48 -12.73
CA ILE A 58 -4.92 -1.35 -11.96
C ILE A 58 -3.76 -0.38 -11.78
N VAL A 59 -3.94 0.86 -12.23
CA VAL A 59 -2.89 1.88 -12.12
C VAL A 59 -3.12 2.72 -10.87
N PHE A 60 -2.10 2.77 -10.02
CA PHE A 60 -2.06 3.56 -8.80
C PHE A 60 -1.02 4.67 -8.94
N GLY A 61 -1.29 5.83 -8.32
CA GLY A 61 -0.37 6.96 -8.29
C GLY A 61 -0.73 8.06 -9.28
N ASP A 62 0.21 8.98 -9.48
CA ASP A 62 0.07 10.13 -10.39
C ASP A 62 0.92 9.94 -11.66
N ALA A 63 0.87 10.93 -12.56
CA ALA A 63 1.62 10.88 -13.82
C ALA A 63 3.15 10.73 -13.66
N LYS A 64 3.72 11.03 -12.48
CA LYS A 64 5.17 10.99 -12.21
C LYS A 64 5.60 9.72 -11.47
N SER A 65 4.70 9.08 -10.74
CA SER A 65 5.00 7.95 -9.84
C SER A 65 4.00 6.79 -9.97
N SER A 66 3.39 6.64 -11.15
CA SER A 66 2.41 5.59 -11.38
C SER A 66 3.01 4.18 -11.38
N LYS A 67 2.28 3.23 -10.79
CA LYS A 67 2.57 1.79 -10.76
C LYS A 67 1.34 1.03 -11.21
N ALA A 68 1.53 0.03 -12.05
CA ALA A 68 0.49 -0.91 -12.46
C ALA A 68 0.57 -2.19 -11.61
N GLU A 69 -0.54 -2.52 -10.97
CA GLU A 69 -0.73 -3.75 -10.22
C GLU A 69 -1.59 -4.73 -10.99
N LEU A 70 -1.17 -5.99 -10.98
CA LEU A 70 -1.95 -7.07 -11.55
C LEU A 70 -3.11 -7.44 -10.60
N GLY A 71 -4.33 -7.45 -11.13
CA GLY A 71 -5.54 -7.90 -10.47
C GLY A 71 -5.62 -9.42 -10.36
N PHE A 72 -6.63 -9.91 -9.63
CA PHE A 72 -6.82 -11.35 -9.42
C PHE A 72 -7.09 -12.11 -10.73
N ALA A 73 -7.92 -11.56 -11.62
CA ALA A 73 -8.26 -12.22 -12.88
C ALA A 73 -7.03 -12.45 -13.77
N GLY A 74 -6.21 -11.42 -13.98
CA GLY A 74 -4.95 -11.55 -14.73
C GLY A 74 -3.95 -12.50 -14.08
N ALA A 75 -3.82 -12.45 -12.76
CA ALA A 75 -2.99 -13.40 -12.02
C ALA A 75 -3.45 -14.84 -12.26
N MET A 76 -4.75 -15.13 -12.18
CA MET A 76 -5.27 -16.48 -12.41
C MET A 76 -5.16 -16.93 -13.87
N ARG A 77 -5.26 -16.00 -14.83
CA ARG A 77 -5.07 -16.29 -16.25
C ARG A 77 -3.62 -16.73 -16.54
N ILE A 78 -2.64 -16.01 -15.99
CA ILE A 78 -1.22 -16.40 -16.06
C ILE A 78 -0.99 -17.72 -15.33
N GLY A 79 -1.45 -17.82 -14.08
CA GLY A 79 -1.23 -18.98 -13.23
C GLY A 79 -1.81 -20.27 -13.80
N SER A 80 -3.05 -20.23 -14.31
CA SER A 80 -3.68 -21.39 -14.95
C SER A 80 -2.98 -21.82 -16.23
N THR A 81 -2.58 -20.88 -17.08
CA THR A 81 -1.85 -21.17 -18.33
C THR A 81 -0.53 -21.89 -18.06
N LEU A 82 0.13 -21.56 -16.95
CA LEU A 82 1.45 -22.11 -16.59
C LEU A 82 1.36 -23.31 -15.63
N GLY A 83 0.17 -23.68 -15.17
CA GLY A 83 -0.01 -24.78 -14.23
C GLY A 83 0.46 -24.47 -12.80
N VAL A 84 0.27 -23.23 -12.32
CA VAL A 84 0.52 -22.89 -10.91
C VAL A 84 -0.47 -23.65 -10.03
N SER A 85 0.06 -24.35 -9.05
CA SER A 85 -0.73 -25.07 -8.04
C SER A 85 -0.73 -24.31 -6.72
N PHE A 86 -1.83 -24.39 -5.98
CA PHE A 86 -1.97 -23.80 -4.66
C PHE A 86 -2.34 -24.86 -3.63
N THR A 87 -1.43 -25.14 -2.70
CA THR A 87 -1.55 -26.22 -1.71
C THR A 87 -1.31 -25.71 -0.29
N ASN A 88 -1.38 -26.60 0.71
CA ASN A 88 -1.05 -26.30 2.11
C ASN A 88 -1.79 -25.07 2.64
N TRP A 89 -3.10 -25.05 2.40
CA TRP A 89 -3.96 -23.94 2.78
C TRP A 89 -4.14 -23.85 4.30
N SER A 90 -3.96 -22.65 4.83
CA SER A 90 -4.38 -22.26 6.19
C SER A 90 -5.33 -21.06 6.11
N ALA A 91 -6.28 -21.00 7.03
CA ALA A 91 -7.22 -19.89 7.14
C ALA A 91 -7.48 -19.58 8.61
N GLU A 92 -7.26 -18.33 9.00
CA GLU A 92 -7.48 -17.83 10.34
C GLU A 92 -8.46 -16.66 10.32
N LYS A 93 -9.38 -16.65 11.29
CA LYS A 93 -10.26 -15.51 11.54
C LYS A 93 -9.87 -14.83 12.84
N GLU A 94 -9.45 -13.58 12.71
CA GLU A 94 -9.16 -12.70 13.82
C GLU A 94 -10.36 -11.78 14.08
N ARG A 95 -10.60 -11.45 15.35
CA ARG A 95 -11.69 -10.57 15.77
C ARG A 95 -11.17 -9.56 16.78
N GLY A 96 -11.81 -8.39 16.82
CA GLY A 96 -11.54 -7.39 17.84
C GLY A 96 -12.59 -6.30 17.84
N THR A 97 -12.32 -5.24 18.61
CA THR A 97 -13.22 -4.09 18.76
C THR A 97 -12.42 -2.81 18.61
N ASP A 98 -12.98 -1.82 17.92
CA ASP A 98 -12.43 -0.47 17.76
C ASP A 98 -13.50 0.60 18.01
N VAL A 99 -13.15 1.87 17.78
CA VAL A 99 -14.09 3.01 17.93
C VAL A 99 -15.31 2.93 17.01
N ASN A 100 -15.25 2.09 15.96
CA ASN A 100 -16.35 1.85 15.03
C ASN A 100 -17.10 0.54 15.35
N GLY A 101 -16.83 -0.07 16.51
CA GLY A 101 -17.45 -1.31 16.98
C GLY A 101 -16.63 -2.56 16.72
N GLU A 102 -17.28 -3.71 16.68
CA GLU A 102 -16.63 -5.00 16.41
C GLU A 102 -16.12 -5.09 14.96
N TRP A 103 -14.99 -5.77 14.78
CA TRP A 103 -14.40 -6.06 13.48
C TRP A 103 -13.89 -7.49 13.41
N TYR A 104 -13.72 -8.00 12.18
CA TYR A 104 -13.00 -9.23 11.94
C TYR A 104 -12.11 -9.14 10.69
N ARG A 105 -11.11 -10.00 10.64
CA ARG A 105 -10.19 -10.16 9.51
C ARG A 105 -10.01 -11.64 9.21
N TRP A 106 -10.02 -11.98 7.92
CA TRP A 106 -9.60 -13.29 7.45
C TRP A 106 -8.18 -13.20 6.92
N ASN A 107 -7.31 -14.07 7.44
CA ASN A 107 -5.95 -14.30 6.94
C ASN A 107 -5.93 -15.68 6.27
N PHE A 108 -5.40 -15.75 5.05
CA PHE A 108 -5.20 -16.97 4.30
C PHE A 108 -3.72 -17.13 3.99
N GLU A 109 -3.25 -18.36 4.07
CA GLU A 109 -1.91 -18.74 3.67
C GLU A 109 -1.99 -19.94 2.75
N CYS A 110 -1.09 -20.02 1.79
CA CYS A 110 -0.92 -21.20 0.96
C CYS A 110 0.49 -21.25 0.36
N ASP A 111 0.87 -22.44 -0.11
CA ASP A 111 2.03 -22.61 -0.97
C ASP A 111 1.61 -22.47 -2.43
N ALA A 112 2.23 -21.53 -3.14
CA ALA A 112 2.14 -21.43 -4.59
C ALA A 112 3.34 -22.15 -5.22
N ALA A 113 3.07 -23.14 -6.07
CA ALA A 113 4.09 -24.00 -6.67
C ALA A 113 4.07 -23.92 -8.19
N TYR A 114 5.26 -23.80 -8.79
CA TYR A 114 5.48 -23.93 -10.23
C TYR A 114 6.84 -24.58 -10.48
N LYS A 115 6.84 -25.76 -11.11
CA LYS A 115 8.04 -26.60 -11.30
C LYS A 115 8.76 -26.81 -9.95
N ASN A 116 10.06 -26.51 -9.88
CA ASN A 116 10.88 -26.70 -8.69
C ASN A 116 10.87 -25.48 -7.75
N ARG A 117 9.95 -24.52 -7.94
CA ARG A 117 9.84 -23.33 -7.09
C ARG A 117 8.54 -23.36 -6.32
N ILE A 118 8.66 -23.24 -4.99
CA ILE A 118 7.53 -23.12 -4.06
C ILE A 118 7.74 -21.85 -3.25
N VAL A 119 6.69 -21.04 -3.12
CA VAL A 119 6.67 -19.84 -2.29
C VAL A 119 5.46 -19.86 -1.37
N ARG A 120 5.68 -19.59 -0.08
CA ARG A 120 4.60 -19.39 0.88
C ARG A 120 4.07 -17.97 0.73
N VAL A 121 2.77 -17.81 0.56
CA VAL A 121 2.13 -16.51 0.33
C VAL A 121 0.91 -16.32 1.20
N TYR A 122 0.60 -15.04 1.44
CA TYR A 122 -0.40 -14.59 2.40
C TYR A 122 -1.43 -13.69 1.70
N GLY A 123 -2.68 -13.78 2.15
CA GLY A 123 -3.77 -12.94 1.69
C GLY A 123 -4.66 -12.55 2.85
N ARG A 124 -5.03 -11.27 2.93
CA ARG A 124 -5.92 -10.77 3.97
C ARG A 124 -7.07 -9.97 3.40
N ALA A 125 -8.18 -9.97 4.12
CA ALA A 125 -9.27 -9.03 3.94
C ALA A 125 -10.01 -8.84 5.27
N ALA A 126 -10.45 -7.62 5.54
CA ALA A 126 -11.08 -7.25 6.81
C ALA A 126 -12.44 -6.58 6.60
N SER A 127 -13.31 -6.70 7.61
CA SER A 127 -14.61 -5.99 7.63
C SER A 127 -14.44 -4.47 7.61
N ARG A 128 -13.26 -3.95 7.97
CA ARG A 128 -12.91 -2.53 7.91
C ARG A 128 -12.27 -2.08 6.59
N ASP A 129 -12.01 -2.98 5.64
CA ASP A 129 -11.49 -2.55 4.35
C ASP A 129 -12.54 -1.72 3.61
N LYS A 130 -12.14 -0.56 3.05
CA LYS A 130 -13.07 0.42 2.45
C LYS A 130 -14.05 -0.19 1.45
N PHE A 131 -13.61 -1.18 0.68
CA PHE A 131 -14.43 -1.85 -0.33
C PHE A 131 -15.61 -2.64 0.27
N PHE A 132 -15.42 -3.28 1.43
CA PHE A 132 -16.46 -4.07 2.09
C PHE A 132 -17.23 -3.25 3.13
N GLY A 133 -16.47 -2.56 3.98
CA GLY A 133 -16.95 -1.92 5.20
C GLY A 133 -17.41 -0.49 5.05
N LYS A 134 -17.15 0.20 3.93
CA LYS A 134 -17.52 1.62 3.77
C LYS A 134 -18.60 1.80 2.70
N ALA A 135 -19.69 2.48 3.05
CA ALA A 135 -20.73 2.90 2.11
C ALA A 135 -21.16 4.33 2.43
N TYR A 136 -21.39 5.15 1.40
CA TYR A 136 -21.81 6.55 1.56
C TYR A 136 -20.96 7.36 2.55
N GLY A 137 -19.65 7.14 2.57
CA GLY A 137 -18.72 7.84 3.45
C GLY A 137 -18.63 7.31 4.89
N LYS A 138 -19.48 6.38 5.30
CA LYS A 138 -19.54 5.83 6.67
C LYS A 138 -19.20 4.33 6.69
N TYR A 139 -18.71 3.85 7.83
CA TYR A 139 -18.54 2.42 8.04
C TYR A 139 -19.90 1.76 8.31
N LYS A 140 -20.12 0.61 7.70
CA LYS A 140 -21.30 -0.24 7.89
C LYS A 140 -21.22 -0.94 9.25
N GLU A 141 -22.38 -1.31 9.77
CA GLU A 141 -22.44 -2.22 10.90
C GLU A 141 -22.01 -3.62 10.49
N LEU A 142 -21.54 -4.42 11.46
CA LEU A 142 -20.93 -5.72 11.15
C LEU A 142 -21.93 -6.70 10.51
N HIS A 143 -23.21 -6.59 10.86
CA HIS A 143 -24.27 -7.45 10.32
C HIS A 143 -24.63 -7.12 8.86
N ASP A 144 -24.30 -5.91 8.38
CA ASP A 144 -24.48 -5.49 6.98
C ASP A 144 -23.32 -5.95 6.06
N ILE A 145 -22.30 -6.58 6.65
CA ILE A 145 -21.10 -7.00 5.94
C ILE A 145 -21.17 -8.50 5.68
N ASP A 146 -21.09 -8.87 4.41
CA ASP A 146 -21.03 -10.26 3.98
C ASP A 146 -19.64 -10.86 4.28
N GLU A 147 -19.57 -11.73 5.29
CA GLU A 147 -18.36 -12.45 5.66
C GLU A 147 -17.82 -13.37 4.55
N GLY A 148 -18.69 -14.01 3.78
CA GLY A 148 -18.30 -14.87 2.67
C GLY A 148 -17.49 -14.11 1.63
N ASN A 149 -17.90 -12.90 1.30
CA ASN A 149 -17.18 -12.03 0.37
C ASN A 149 -15.78 -11.66 0.89
N ILE A 150 -15.65 -11.38 2.19
CA ILE A 150 -14.36 -11.05 2.81
C ILE A 150 -13.45 -12.27 2.84
N LYS A 151 -13.96 -13.43 3.26
CA LYS A 151 -13.20 -14.69 3.27
C LYS A 151 -12.68 -15.04 1.88
N MET A 152 -13.53 -14.90 0.86
CA MET A 152 -13.15 -15.13 -0.53
C MET A 152 -12.15 -14.11 -1.05
N ALA A 153 -12.26 -12.85 -0.66
CA ALA A 153 -11.30 -11.81 -1.02
C ALA A 153 -9.91 -12.09 -0.42
N ALA A 154 -9.82 -12.50 0.84
CA ALA A 154 -8.56 -12.89 1.48
C ALA A 154 -7.92 -14.07 0.74
N ARG A 155 -8.68 -15.13 0.44
CA ARG A 155 -8.21 -16.29 -0.33
C ARG A 155 -7.72 -15.90 -1.72
N ARG A 156 -8.48 -15.09 -2.46
CA ARG A 156 -8.08 -14.57 -3.79
C ARG A 156 -6.83 -13.71 -3.69
N GLY A 157 -6.65 -12.96 -2.60
CA GLY A 157 -5.45 -12.20 -2.28
C GLY A 157 -4.21 -13.09 -2.24
N ALA A 158 -4.26 -14.21 -1.50
CA ALA A 158 -3.14 -15.15 -1.41
C ALA A 158 -2.79 -15.76 -2.78
N MET A 159 -3.80 -16.17 -3.56
CA MET A 159 -3.57 -16.73 -4.90
C MET A 159 -2.91 -15.72 -5.85
N LYS A 160 -3.44 -14.48 -5.85
CA LYS A 160 -2.90 -13.38 -6.65
C LYS A 160 -1.43 -13.12 -6.28
N GLU A 161 -1.13 -13.09 -4.99
CA GLU A 161 0.22 -12.89 -4.48
C GLU A 161 1.16 -14.02 -4.91
N GLY A 162 0.71 -15.27 -4.81
CA GLY A 162 1.46 -16.45 -5.27
C GLY A 162 1.97 -16.32 -6.70
N VAL A 163 1.08 -15.94 -7.63
CA VAL A 163 1.46 -15.73 -9.03
C VAL A 163 2.45 -14.57 -9.18
N LYS A 164 2.20 -13.45 -8.48
CA LYS A 164 3.07 -12.27 -8.60
C LYS A 164 4.48 -12.53 -8.07
N VAL A 165 4.62 -13.27 -6.96
CA VAL A 165 5.91 -13.63 -6.37
C VAL A 165 6.64 -14.66 -7.22
N LEU A 166 5.93 -15.70 -7.72
CA LEU A 166 6.52 -16.73 -8.59
C LEU A 166 7.11 -16.15 -9.87
N PHE A 167 6.51 -15.10 -10.43
CA PHE A 167 6.87 -14.57 -11.74
C PHE A 167 7.42 -13.14 -11.74
N GLY A 168 7.56 -12.50 -10.58
CA GLY A 168 8.12 -11.15 -10.46
C GLY A 168 7.24 -10.06 -11.09
N LEU A 169 5.93 -10.13 -10.86
CA LEU A 169 4.91 -9.28 -11.49
C LEU A 169 4.38 -8.16 -10.56
N HIS A 170 5.14 -7.80 -9.53
CA HIS A 170 4.82 -6.66 -8.65
C HIS A 170 5.15 -5.33 -9.32
N HIS A 171 4.37 -4.28 -9.01
CA HIS A 171 4.72 -2.90 -9.27
C HIS A 171 5.25 -2.63 -10.69
N GLN A 172 4.50 -3.01 -11.72
CA GLN A 172 4.94 -2.82 -13.10
C GLN A 172 4.93 -1.34 -13.47
N ASN A 173 5.89 -0.91 -14.28
CA ASN A 173 5.90 0.44 -14.83
C ASN A 173 4.83 0.54 -15.95
N PRO A 174 3.83 1.43 -15.84
CA PRO A 174 2.79 1.58 -16.86
C PRO A 174 3.33 1.89 -18.26
N ASN A 175 4.45 2.60 -18.37
CA ASN A 175 5.06 2.91 -19.66
C ASN A 175 5.67 1.66 -20.31
N GLU A 176 6.34 0.81 -19.52
CA GLU A 176 6.87 -0.46 -20.03
C GLU A 176 5.74 -1.40 -20.49
N LEU A 177 4.60 -1.42 -19.79
CA LEU A 177 3.44 -2.20 -20.23
C LEU A 177 2.93 -1.74 -21.61
N LYS A 178 2.89 -0.42 -21.84
CA LYS A 178 2.52 0.14 -23.15
C LYS A 178 3.53 -0.23 -24.22
N ASP A 179 4.82 -0.18 -23.93
CA ASP A 179 5.88 -0.60 -24.86
C ASP A 179 5.75 -2.07 -25.27
N PHE A 180 5.17 -2.91 -24.40
CA PHE A 180 4.84 -4.30 -24.71
C PHE A 180 3.51 -4.51 -25.46
N GLY A 181 2.81 -3.43 -25.80
CA GLY A 181 1.53 -3.44 -26.51
C GLY A 181 0.33 -3.69 -25.61
N ILE A 182 0.46 -3.51 -24.30
CA ILE A 182 -0.65 -3.65 -23.36
C ILE A 182 -1.28 -2.27 -23.19
N GLY A 183 -2.41 -2.05 -23.85
CA GLY A 183 -3.22 -0.84 -23.66
C GLY A 183 -3.70 -0.78 -22.21
N LEU A 184 -3.44 0.33 -21.51
CA LEU A 184 -3.92 0.55 -20.13
C LEU A 184 -5.20 1.39 -20.11
N ASP A 185 -5.84 1.51 -21.26
CA ASP A 185 -6.95 2.41 -21.54
C ASP A 185 -8.21 2.05 -20.72
N TYR A 186 -8.31 0.79 -20.31
CA TYR A 186 -9.37 0.23 -19.46
C TYR A 186 -8.90 -0.14 -18.06
N ALA A 187 -7.66 0.23 -17.69
CA ALA A 187 -7.16 -0.02 -16.35
C ALA A 187 -7.90 0.86 -15.35
N GLY A 188 -8.45 0.26 -14.29
CA GLY A 188 -9.06 1.02 -13.20
C GLY A 188 -8.01 1.94 -12.58
N GLY A 189 -8.19 3.25 -12.71
CA GLY A 189 -7.29 4.23 -12.12
C GLY A 189 -7.76 4.64 -10.73
N HIS A 190 -6.91 4.50 -9.72
CA HIS A 190 -7.11 5.16 -8.43
C HIS A 190 -5.98 6.16 -8.21
N ALA A 191 -6.27 7.43 -8.52
CA ALA A 191 -5.42 8.52 -8.07
C ALA A 191 -5.63 8.66 -6.55
N PHE A 192 -4.59 8.42 -5.77
CA PHE A 192 -4.60 8.83 -4.37
C PHE A 192 -4.50 10.36 -4.38
N GLN A 193 -5.51 11.04 -3.88
CA GLN A 193 -5.34 12.44 -3.47
C GLN A 193 -4.23 12.43 -2.42
N SER A 194 -3.04 12.88 -2.81
CA SER A 194 -2.04 13.28 -1.82
C SER A 194 -2.71 14.31 -0.92
N SER A 195 -2.50 14.19 0.38
CA SER A 195 -3.03 15.13 1.37
C SER A 195 -2.45 16.53 1.08
N GLN A 196 -3.07 17.27 0.16
CA GLN A 196 -2.95 18.71 0.12
C GLN A 196 -3.57 19.22 1.42
N GLU A 197 -2.78 20.03 2.12
CA GLU A 197 -3.05 20.71 3.37
C GLU A 197 -4.55 20.96 3.58
N GLN A 198 -5.13 20.29 4.58
CA GLN A 198 -6.25 20.89 5.29
C GLN A 198 -5.67 22.11 6.02
N VAL A 199 -5.63 23.25 5.35
CA VAL A 199 -5.66 24.54 6.03
C VAL A 199 -7.03 24.62 6.67
N THR A 200 -7.16 24.02 7.85
CA THR A 200 -8.24 24.31 8.76
C THR A 200 -8.09 25.78 9.13
N GLU A 201 -8.95 26.61 8.56
CA GLU A 201 -9.21 27.95 9.06
C GLU A 201 -9.68 27.81 10.51
N VAL A 202 -8.74 27.87 11.45
CA VAL A 202 -9.04 27.94 12.87
C VAL A 202 -9.69 29.31 13.09
N LYS A 203 -11.03 29.34 13.11
CA LYS A 203 -11.77 30.46 13.69
C LYS A 203 -11.35 30.57 15.15
N SER A 204 -10.43 31.48 15.42
CA SER A 204 -9.97 31.85 16.75
C SER A 204 -11.17 32.29 17.58
N HIS A 205 -11.69 31.38 18.40
CA HIS A 205 -12.55 31.76 19.50
C HIS A 205 -11.67 32.42 20.54
N LYS A 206 -11.87 33.72 20.77
CA LYS A 206 -11.31 34.42 21.93
C LYS A 206 -11.84 33.73 23.18
N ILE A 207 -11.02 32.86 23.77
CA ILE A 207 -11.24 32.37 25.12
C ILE A 207 -10.80 33.49 26.05
N THR A 208 -11.78 34.27 26.54
CA THR A 208 -11.57 35.23 27.62
C THR A 208 -11.42 34.44 28.92
N ILE A 209 -10.17 34.23 29.35
CA ILE A 209 -9.87 33.71 30.68
C ILE A 209 -10.03 34.88 31.66
N ALA A 210 -11.09 34.87 32.46
CA ALA A 210 -11.26 35.81 33.56
C ALA A 210 -10.41 35.34 34.75
N THR A 211 -9.23 35.93 34.91
CA THR A 211 -8.41 35.75 36.12
C THR A 211 -8.98 36.63 37.23
N SER A 212 -9.70 36.04 38.18
CA SER A 212 -10.14 36.72 39.40
C SER A 212 -8.98 36.82 40.38
N THR A 213 -8.17 37.88 40.27
CA THR A 213 -7.20 38.22 41.30
C THR A 213 -7.86 39.18 42.28
N LYS A 214 -8.23 38.64 43.44
CA LYS A 214 -8.70 39.40 44.61
C LYS A 214 -7.51 40.18 45.16
N MET A 215 -7.45 41.49 44.94
CA MET A 215 -6.56 42.39 45.68
C MET A 215 -7.35 43.53 46.27
N GLU A 216 -7.24 43.61 47.60
CA GLU A 216 -7.84 44.61 48.46
C GLU A 216 -7.31 46.00 48.15
N SER A 217 -8.21 46.97 48.22
CA SER A 217 -7.98 48.40 48.05
C SER A 217 -7.06 48.96 49.14
N LYS A 218 -6.02 49.70 48.73
CA LYS A 218 -5.56 50.88 49.48
C LYS A 218 -5.32 52.05 48.53
N GLN A 219 -5.82 53.20 48.98
CA GLN A 219 -5.93 54.49 48.32
C GLN A 219 -4.57 55.14 48.01
N GLY A 220 -4.54 55.96 46.95
CA GLY A 220 -3.81 57.23 46.95
C GLY A 220 -2.89 57.52 45.76
N GLY A 221 -3.25 58.57 44.98
CA GLY A 221 -2.27 59.56 44.51
C GLY A 221 -1.79 59.55 43.05
N SER A 222 -2.51 60.31 42.21
CA SER A 222 -2.03 61.25 41.15
C SER A 222 -0.80 60.96 40.27
N ALA A 223 -0.97 61.00 38.94
CA ALA A 223 -0.36 61.99 38.03
C ALA A 223 -0.79 61.80 36.55
N GLN A 224 -0.96 62.93 35.84
CA GLN A 224 -1.11 63.15 34.38
C GLN A 224 0.06 62.52 33.56
N VAL A 225 0.10 62.37 32.23
CA VAL A 225 -0.31 63.27 31.12
C VAL A 225 -0.31 62.52 29.77
N ASP A 226 -1.21 62.96 28.89
CA ASP A 226 -1.13 63.20 27.45
C ASP A 226 -0.68 62.18 26.37
N ALA A 227 -1.42 62.31 25.26
CA ALA A 227 -1.46 61.53 24.05
C ALA A 227 -0.30 61.81 23.08
N VAL A 228 0.06 60.82 22.26
CA VAL A 228 0.60 61.05 20.91
C VAL A 228 0.06 59.99 19.96
N SER A 229 -0.76 60.44 19.01
CA SER A 229 -1.13 59.73 17.78
C SER A 229 0.04 59.72 16.78
N PHE A 230 0.26 58.62 16.07
CA PHE A 230 1.07 58.64 14.85
C PHE A 230 0.40 57.83 13.73
N GLN A 231 -0.02 58.55 12.68
CA GLN A 231 -0.35 58.02 11.36
C GLN A 231 0.90 58.10 10.47
N GLY A 232 1.03 57.14 9.57
CA GLY A 232 2.01 57.11 8.47
C GLY A 232 2.52 55.69 8.29
N GLY A 233 2.32 54.99 7.18
CA GLY A 233 2.27 55.47 5.81
C GLY A 233 3.43 54.82 5.06
N GLY A 234 3.13 53.80 4.25
CA GLY A 234 3.89 53.30 3.09
C GLY A 234 5.39 53.01 3.20
N ARG A 235 5.80 51.80 2.81
CA ARG A 235 6.51 51.54 1.53
C ARG A 235 6.97 50.08 1.40
N HIS A 236 7.14 49.72 0.14
CA HIS A 236 7.68 48.49 -0.44
C HIS A 236 8.85 47.82 0.30
N GLY A 237 8.85 46.49 0.24
CA GLY A 237 10.04 45.65 0.43
C GLY A 237 9.80 44.28 -0.17
N VAL A 238 10.28 44.09 -1.40
CA VAL A 238 10.49 42.77 -2.03
C VAL A 238 11.69 42.13 -1.32
N TYR A 239 11.54 40.89 -0.86
CA TYR A 239 12.68 40.04 -0.54
C TYR A 239 12.45 38.64 -1.13
N ASP A 240 13.24 38.37 -2.17
CA ASP A 240 13.61 37.05 -2.63
C ASP A 240 14.78 36.58 -1.75
N VAL A 241 14.68 35.40 -1.14
CA VAL A 241 15.83 34.72 -0.55
C VAL A 241 15.73 33.24 -0.91
N ARG A 242 16.58 32.83 -1.84
CA ARG A 242 17.03 31.44 -2.00
C ARG A 242 18.13 31.17 -0.97
N TYR A 243 17.98 30.10 -0.21
CA TYR A 243 18.82 28.89 -0.28
C TYR A 243 18.00 27.72 0.26
#